data_AF-A0A1F4D0A2-F1
#
_entry.id   AF-A0A1F4D0A2-F1
#
_cell.length_a   1.000
_cell.length_b   1.000
_cell.length_c   1.000
_cell.angle_alpha   90.00
_cell.angle_beta   90.00
_cell.angle_gamma   90.00
#
_symmetry.space_group_name_H-M   'P 1'
#
loop_
_entity.id
_entity.type
_entity.pdbx_description
1 polymer ?
#
loop_
_entity_poly.entity_id
_entity_poly.type
_entity_poly.pdbx_seq_one_letter_code
_entity_poly.pdbx_strand_id
1 'polypeptide(L)'
;MLSQLNYLAGAWLNAGERAQRMARSAHPYIVPAQVFETRDGWLVVFISHDDFWRRFCTEAGRPDWLEDARFATMAARRENRDRVLAELAPLFRGDTTASWTARLAPLGVVVAPVETIEQALASDLARERDMVVAIECPDASLRAVGNPIRIGGVQQKYGPPPLLGEHNAELLQRCGAGGGAGPGSAQARESLPAGILARDRRAIARAISAVENETADAPALRAALAGRVGRAHILGVTGPPGVGKSTLVNALIGAFLARGRTVAVLAVDPSSPVSGGAVLGDRLRMIDHQADDRVYIRSLAARGHLGGLTRTIRAVVEVLEAARYDVVIVETVGTGQSEVEIAALAQTRLVVCPPDLGDEVQAIKAGVFEIADIFVVNKADTPPAARAEQELLGMLTLRRPAAWTPPVVRTVATTGEGVAALLAQIDRHHAWIGGRAAPGDA
;
A
#
# COMPACT_ATOMS: atom_id res chain seq x y z
N MET A 1 -11.51 -21.10 -7.02
CA MET A 1 -10.17 -20.48 -7.10
C MET A 1 -9.79 -20.02 -8.50
N LEU A 2 -10.36 -20.55 -9.60
CA LEU A 2 -10.06 -20.10 -10.98
C LEU A 2 -10.17 -18.57 -11.17
N SER A 3 -11.13 -17.92 -10.52
CA SER A 3 -11.30 -16.46 -10.55
C SER A 3 -10.12 -15.66 -9.99
N GLN A 4 -9.28 -16.26 -9.15
CA GLN A 4 -8.06 -15.63 -8.62
C GLN A 4 -6.87 -15.73 -9.59
N LEU A 5 -7.03 -16.48 -10.69
CA LEU A 5 -6.03 -16.68 -11.74
C LEU A 5 -6.40 -15.90 -13.01
N ASN A 6 -7.20 -14.84 -12.89
CA ASN A 6 -7.77 -14.08 -14.00
C ASN A 6 -6.72 -13.57 -15.01
N TYR A 7 -5.55 -13.12 -14.54
CA TYR A 7 -4.47 -12.66 -15.42
C TYR A 7 -3.89 -13.80 -16.27
N LEU A 8 -3.60 -14.95 -15.65
CA LEU A 8 -3.06 -16.13 -16.35
C LEU A 8 -4.09 -16.73 -17.30
N ALA A 9 -5.34 -16.82 -16.86
CA ALA A 9 -6.46 -17.26 -17.69
C ALA A 9 -6.73 -16.30 -18.85
N GLY A 10 -6.66 -14.99 -18.61
CA GLY A 10 -6.81 -13.97 -19.65
C GLY A 10 -5.71 -14.06 -20.70
N ALA A 11 -4.45 -14.24 -20.30
CA ALA A 11 -3.32 -14.42 -21.22
C ALA A 11 -3.52 -15.66 -22.13
N TRP A 12 -3.94 -16.79 -21.55
CA TRP A 12 -4.31 -17.98 -22.34
C TRP A 12 -5.52 -17.72 -23.26
N LEU A 13 -6.61 -17.18 -22.72
CA LEU A 13 -7.88 -17.03 -23.45
C LEU A 13 -7.80 -16.06 -24.64
N ASN A 14 -6.93 -15.05 -24.57
CA ASN A 14 -6.84 -13.98 -25.57
C ASN A 14 -5.58 -14.06 -26.43
N ALA A 15 -4.48 -14.61 -25.92
CA ALA A 15 -3.20 -14.67 -26.63
C ALA A 15 -2.64 -16.10 -26.77
N GLY A 16 -3.30 -17.12 -26.21
CA GLY A 16 -2.80 -18.50 -26.21
C GLY A 16 -1.54 -18.70 -25.36
N GLU A 17 -1.21 -17.73 -24.51
CA GLU A 17 -0.02 -17.78 -23.66
C GLU A 17 -0.17 -18.81 -22.55
N ARG A 18 0.76 -19.76 -22.50
CA ARG A 18 0.77 -20.81 -21.48
C ARG A 18 1.49 -20.35 -20.23
N ALA A 19 0.80 -20.43 -19.10
CA ALA A 19 1.40 -20.12 -17.81
C ALA A 19 2.52 -21.14 -17.48
N GLN A 20 3.69 -20.63 -17.09
CA GLN A 20 4.76 -21.48 -16.59
C GLN A 20 4.55 -21.80 -15.10
N ARG A 21 4.81 -23.06 -14.72
CA ARG A 21 4.71 -23.48 -13.32
C ARG A 21 5.89 -22.90 -12.54
N MET A 22 5.60 -22.12 -11.51
CA MET A 22 6.64 -21.58 -10.62
C MET A 22 7.04 -22.60 -9.56
N ALA A 23 8.31 -22.57 -9.15
CA ALA A 23 8.82 -23.42 -8.07
C ALA A 23 8.32 -22.96 -6.70
N ARG A 24 8.16 -23.91 -5.76
CA ARG A 24 7.78 -23.77 -4.33
C ARG A 24 6.27 -23.78 -4.02
N SER A 25 5.74 -24.99 -3.84
CA SER A 25 4.39 -25.27 -3.35
C SER A 25 4.36 -25.83 -1.92
N ALA A 26 5.51 -25.80 -1.23
CA ALA A 26 5.69 -26.53 0.03
C ALA A 26 5.07 -25.81 1.23
N HIS A 27 4.24 -26.55 1.99
CA HIS A 27 3.75 -26.10 3.28
C HIS A 27 4.90 -25.93 4.29
N PRO A 28 4.87 -24.90 5.15
CA PRO A 28 5.98 -24.63 6.09
C PRO A 28 6.14 -25.67 7.20
N TYR A 29 5.06 -26.35 7.60
CA TYR A 29 5.07 -27.21 8.81
C TYR A 29 4.84 -28.69 8.56
N ILE A 30 4.27 -29.06 7.41
CA ILE A 30 3.82 -30.42 7.12
C ILE A 30 4.68 -30.94 5.98
N VAL A 31 5.27 -32.12 6.16
CA VAL A 31 6.14 -32.75 5.17
C VAL A 31 5.74 -34.23 5.00
N PRO A 32 5.35 -34.67 3.79
CA PRO A 32 5.11 -33.86 2.59
C PRO A 32 3.73 -33.17 2.59
N ALA A 33 3.70 -31.89 2.21
CA ALA A 33 2.50 -31.16 1.84
C ALA A 33 2.83 -30.17 0.72
N GLN A 34 2.89 -30.68 -0.51
CA GLN A 34 3.34 -29.93 -1.68
C GLN A 34 2.97 -30.62 -2.99
N VAL A 35 3.31 -29.97 -4.10
CA VAL A 35 3.17 -30.51 -5.46
C VAL A 35 4.40 -31.34 -5.83
N PHE A 36 4.16 -32.49 -6.46
CA PHE A 36 5.17 -33.41 -6.99
C PHE A 36 4.95 -33.64 -8.48
N GLU A 37 6.06 -33.76 -9.20
CA GLU A 37 6.07 -34.17 -10.61
C GLU A 37 5.83 -35.68 -10.70
N THR A 38 5.02 -36.07 -11.66
CA THR A 38 4.76 -37.47 -12.02
C THR A 38 5.22 -37.72 -13.45
N ARG A 39 5.05 -38.94 -13.97
CA ARG A 39 5.48 -39.28 -15.33
C ARG A 39 4.85 -38.41 -16.42
N ASP A 40 3.58 -38.02 -16.24
CA ASP A 40 2.76 -37.38 -17.27
C ASP A 40 2.10 -36.08 -16.82
N GLY A 41 2.41 -35.62 -15.60
CA GLY A 41 1.76 -34.45 -15.03
C GLY A 41 2.24 -34.13 -13.62
N TRP A 42 1.36 -33.53 -12.84
CA TRP A 42 1.66 -33.06 -11.50
C TRP A 42 0.50 -33.40 -10.58
N LEU A 43 0.81 -33.73 -9.33
CA LEU A 43 -0.17 -33.92 -8.29
C LEU A 43 0.23 -33.18 -7.02
N VAL A 44 -0.76 -32.78 -6.23
CA VAL A 44 -0.55 -32.28 -4.87
C VAL A 44 -0.76 -33.43 -3.90
N VAL A 45 0.14 -33.58 -2.91
CA VAL A 45 0.00 -34.57 -1.83
C VAL A 45 0.16 -33.87 -0.51
N PHE A 46 -0.81 -34.08 0.38
CA PHE A 46 -0.81 -33.58 1.75
C PHE A 46 -0.94 -34.76 2.72
N ILE A 47 0.16 -35.08 3.40
CA ILE A 47 0.21 -36.10 4.45
C ILE A 47 0.33 -35.38 5.79
N SER A 48 -0.82 -35.14 6.42
CA SER A 48 -0.94 -34.28 7.60
C SER A 48 -0.73 -34.98 8.95
N HIS A 49 -0.65 -36.32 8.98
CA HIS A 49 -0.39 -37.08 10.20
C HIS A 49 0.20 -38.46 9.91
N ASP A 50 0.77 -39.10 10.95
CA ASP A 50 1.57 -40.32 10.81
C ASP A 50 0.76 -41.55 10.37
N ASP A 51 -0.54 -41.62 10.67
CA ASP A 51 -1.37 -42.71 10.14
C ASP A 51 -1.55 -42.65 8.61
N PHE A 52 -1.64 -41.45 8.03
CA PHE A 52 -1.63 -41.30 6.57
C PHE A 52 -0.25 -41.61 5.99
N TRP A 53 0.82 -41.23 6.68
CA TRP A 53 2.18 -41.61 6.30
C TRP A 53 2.34 -43.13 6.27
N ARG A 54 1.84 -43.84 7.29
CA ARG A 54 1.85 -45.32 7.34
C ARG A 54 1.18 -45.94 6.12
N ARG A 55 -0.06 -45.52 5.82
CA ARG A 55 -0.82 -46.03 4.67
C ARG A 55 -0.11 -45.73 3.35
N PHE A 56 0.40 -44.51 3.20
CA PHE A 56 1.17 -44.10 2.03
C PHE A 56 2.44 -44.94 1.87
N CYS A 57 3.23 -45.14 2.92
CA CYS A 57 4.46 -45.96 2.89
C CYS A 57 4.18 -47.38 2.45
N THR A 58 3.11 -48.01 2.96
CA THR A 58 2.71 -49.36 2.53
C THR A 58 2.34 -49.38 1.05
N GLU A 59 1.52 -48.45 0.59
CA GLU A 59 1.07 -48.36 -0.80
C GLU A 59 2.21 -48.02 -1.77
N ALA A 60 3.13 -47.14 -1.35
CA ALA A 60 4.28 -46.71 -2.12
C ALA A 60 5.41 -47.76 -2.16
N GLY A 61 5.23 -48.92 -1.50
CA GLY A 61 6.26 -49.97 -1.43
C GLY A 61 7.47 -49.57 -0.60
N ARG A 62 7.30 -48.67 0.38
CA ARG A 62 8.35 -48.17 1.29
C ARG A 62 8.01 -48.37 2.76
N PRO A 63 7.70 -49.60 3.22
CA PRO A 63 7.46 -49.87 4.64
C PRO A 63 8.70 -49.58 5.51
N ASP A 64 9.91 -49.63 4.94
CA ASP A 64 11.19 -49.28 5.58
C ASP A 64 11.20 -47.88 6.20
N TRP A 65 10.46 -46.92 5.62
CA TRP A 65 10.35 -45.56 6.13
C TRP A 65 9.62 -45.41 7.46
N LEU A 66 8.91 -46.45 7.89
CA LEU A 66 8.21 -46.44 9.18
C LEU A 66 9.16 -46.75 10.34
N GLU A 67 10.30 -47.38 10.05
CA GLU A 67 11.33 -47.71 11.03
C GLU A 67 12.52 -46.73 10.96
N ASP A 68 12.66 -46.00 9.84
CA ASP A 68 13.69 -44.98 9.69
C ASP A 68 13.38 -43.73 10.53
N ALA A 69 14.26 -43.44 11.49
CA ALA A 69 14.13 -42.31 12.42
C ALA A 69 13.99 -40.94 11.73
N ARG A 70 14.36 -40.81 10.45
CA ARG A 70 14.24 -39.58 9.66
C ARG A 70 12.85 -39.40 9.03
N PHE A 71 12.08 -40.50 8.90
CA PHE A 71 10.81 -40.53 8.15
C PHE A 71 9.61 -40.93 9.01
N ALA A 72 9.83 -41.70 10.09
CA ALA A 72 8.78 -42.37 10.84
C ALA A 72 7.72 -41.42 11.43
N THR A 73 8.13 -40.25 11.90
CA THR A 73 7.24 -39.26 12.54
C THR A 73 7.16 -37.97 11.74
N MET A 74 6.05 -37.24 11.89
CA MET A 74 5.87 -35.95 11.23
C MET A 74 6.94 -34.93 11.63
N ALA A 75 7.37 -34.95 12.90
CA ALA A 75 8.47 -34.12 13.39
C ALA A 75 9.78 -34.46 12.68
N ALA A 76 10.12 -35.76 12.60
CA ALA A 76 11.30 -36.22 11.90
C ALA A 76 11.30 -35.84 10.42
N ARG A 77 10.17 -36.00 9.72
CA ARG A 77 10.04 -35.60 8.30
C ARG A 77 10.21 -34.10 8.09
N ARG A 78 9.76 -33.29 9.05
CA ARG A 78 9.96 -31.83 9.01
C ARG A 78 11.43 -31.47 9.18
N GLU A 79 12.12 -32.07 10.14
CA GLU A 79 13.56 -31.85 10.38
C GLU A 79 14.42 -32.35 9.22
N ASN A 80 14.00 -33.43 8.57
CA ASN A 80 14.70 -34.07 7.45
C ASN A 80 14.09 -33.72 6.08
N ARG A 81 13.42 -32.56 5.97
CA ARG A 81 12.63 -32.16 4.80
C ARG A 81 13.29 -32.46 3.47
N ASP A 82 14.50 -31.92 3.26
CA ASP A 82 15.16 -32.01 1.96
C ASP A 82 15.43 -33.46 1.56
N ARG A 83 15.75 -34.31 2.54
CA ARG A 83 15.92 -35.75 2.31
C ARG A 83 14.60 -36.44 1.98
N VAL A 84 13.54 -36.15 2.72
CA VAL A 84 12.20 -36.70 2.47
C VAL A 84 11.74 -36.37 1.05
N LEU A 85 11.91 -35.10 0.64
CA LEU A 85 11.51 -34.64 -0.69
C LEU A 85 12.38 -35.24 -1.80
N ALA A 86 13.69 -35.38 -1.57
CA ALA A 86 14.60 -36.00 -2.53
C ALA A 86 14.26 -37.47 -2.81
N GLU A 87 13.73 -38.19 -1.81
CA GLU A 87 13.30 -39.58 -1.95
C GLU A 87 11.89 -39.72 -2.55
N LEU A 88 10.97 -38.81 -2.22
CA LEU A 88 9.61 -38.80 -2.76
C LEU A 88 9.56 -38.40 -4.24
N ALA A 89 10.41 -37.46 -4.67
CA ALA A 89 10.39 -36.95 -6.04
C ALA A 89 10.58 -38.04 -7.12
N PRO A 90 11.60 -38.93 -7.07
CA PRO A 90 11.73 -40.02 -8.04
C PRO A 90 10.59 -41.04 -7.92
N LEU A 91 10.05 -41.26 -6.72
CA LEU A 91 8.94 -42.18 -6.50
C LEU A 91 7.68 -41.71 -7.24
N PHE A 92 7.29 -40.44 -7.09
CA PHE A 92 6.13 -39.91 -7.81
C PHE A 92 6.33 -39.87 -9.33
N ARG A 93 7.56 -39.60 -9.82
CA ARG A 93 7.89 -39.67 -11.25
C ARG A 93 7.79 -41.08 -11.86
N GLY A 94 7.81 -42.13 -11.04
CA GLY A 94 7.75 -43.51 -11.52
C GLY A 94 6.41 -43.93 -12.13
N ASP A 95 5.32 -43.17 -11.91
CA ASP A 95 3.98 -43.55 -12.36
C ASP A 95 3.15 -42.32 -12.80
N THR A 96 1.97 -42.55 -13.36
CA THR A 96 1.07 -41.48 -13.83
C THR A 96 0.36 -40.77 -12.69
N THR A 97 -0.04 -39.52 -12.95
CA THR A 97 -0.89 -38.75 -12.03
C THR A 97 -2.19 -39.50 -11.69
N ALA A 98 -2.83 -40.11 -12.70
CA ALA A 98 -4.08 -40.84 -12.53
C ALA A 98 -3.91 -42.10 -11.67
N SER A 99 -2.85 -42.87 -11.90
CA SER A 99 -2.54 -44.07 -11.12
C SER A 99 -2.29 -43.73 -9.64
N TRP A 100 -1.45 -42.74 -9.37
CA TRP A 100 -1.20 -42.28 -8.00
C TRP A 100 -2.46 -41.80 -7.29
N THR A 101 -3.28 -40.99 -7.96
CA THR A 101 -4.52 -40.47 -7.37
C THR A 101 -5.50 -41.62 -7.06
N ALA A 102 -5.66 -42.58 -7.97
CA ALA A 102 -6.54 -43.73 -7.78
C ALA A 102 -6.11 -44.65 -6.62
N ARG A 103 -4.80 -44.80 -6.39
CA ARG A 103 -4.27 -45.61 -5.29
C ARG A 103 -4.30 -44.89 -3.94
N LEU A 104 -3.99 -43.58 -3.92
CA LEU A 104 -3.82 -42.83 -2.68
C LEU A 104 -5.12 -42.22 -2.13
N ALA A 105 -6.05 -41.78 -2.99
CA ALA A 105 -7.29 -41.15 -2.52
C ALA A 105 -8.17 -42.07 -1.64
N PRO A 106 -8.35 -43.37 -1.96
CA PRO A 106 -9.12 -44.29 -1.10
C PRO A 106 -8.51 -44.50 0.29
N LEU A 107 -7.21 -44.23 0.47
CA LEU A 107 -6.52 -44.34 1.76
C LEU A 107 -6.82 -43.17 2.70
N GLY A 108 -7.52 -42.15 2.21
CA GLY A 108 -7.78 -40.88 2.92
C GLY A 108 -6.66 -39.85 2.79
N VAL A 109 -5.61 -40.15 2.01
CA VAL A 109 -4.54 -39.18 1.72
C VAL A 109 -5.12 -38.06 0.86
N VAL A 110 -4.87 -36.82 1.24
CA VAL A 110 -5.28 -35.67 0.44
C VAL A 110 -4.37 -35.60 -0.79
N VAL A 111 -4.89 -36.06 -1.92
CA VAL A 111 -4.20 -36.11 -3.21
C VAL A 111 -5.12 -35.61 -4.32
N ALA A 112 -4.59 -34.82 -5.25
CA ALA A 112 -5.33 -34.38 -6.42
C ALA A 112 -4.38 -34.07 -7.59
N PRO A 113 -4.81 -34.26 -8.84
CA PRO A 113 -4.10 -33.75 -10.01
C PRO A 113 -4.01 -32.22 -9.96
N VAL A 114 -2.90 -31.67 -10.43
CA VAL A 114 -2.72 -30.22 -10.59
C VAL A 114 -2.88 -29.86 -12.06
N GLU A 115 -4.10 -29.45 -12.40
CA GLU A 115 -4.47 -29.03 -13.76
C GLU A 115 -3.70 -27.79 -14.22
N THR A 116 -3.53 -27.69 -15.53
CA THR A 116 -3.12 -26.45 -16.18
C THR A 116 -4.30 -25.47 -16.27
N ILE A 117 -4.00 -24.21 -16.58
CA ILE A 117 -5.04 -23.18 -16.77
C ILE A 117 -5.99 -23.59 -17.90
N GLU A 118 -5.46 -24.17 -18.99
CA GLU A 118 -6.28 -24.61 -20.13
C GLU A 118 -7.24 -25.73 -19.74
N GLN A 119 -6.73 -26.73 -19.00
CA GLN A 119 -7.51 -27.85 -18.50
C GLN A 119 -8.61 -27.37 -17.55
N ALA A 120 -8.27 -26.49 -16.60
CA ALA A 120 -9.22 -25.95 -15.64
C ALA A 120 -10.33 -25.13 -16.33
N LEU A 121 -9.99 -24.32 -17.33
CA LEU A 121 -10.97 -23.55 -18.13
C LEU A 121 -11.85 -24.45 -19.00
N ALA A 122 -11.34 -25.61 -19.42
CA ALA A 122 -12.07 -26.61 -20.19
C ALA A 122 -12.75 -27.69 -19.31
N SER A 123 -12.78 -27.52 -17.99
CA SER A 123 -13.45 -28.47 -17.09
C SER A 123 -14.98 -28.33 -17.16
N ASP A 124 -15.69 -29.41 -16.82
CA ASP A 124 -17.16 -29.37 -16.73
C ASP A 124 -17.63 -28.33 -15.70
N LEU A 125 -16.93 -28.22 -14.57
CA LEU A 125 -17.20 -27.21 -13.54
C LEU A 125 -17.10 -25.79 -14.10
N ALA A 126 -16.13 -25.50 -14.97
CA ALA A 126 -16.00 -24.20 -15.59
C ALA A 126 -17.12 -23.92 -16.60
N ARG A 127 -17.54 -24.93 -17.38
CA ARG A 127 -18.64 -24.82 -18.34
C ARG A 127 -19.99 -24.63 -17.66
N GLU A 128 -20.34 -25.49 -16.71
CA GLU A 128 -21.61 -25.45 -15.96
C GLU A 128 -21.80 -24.13 -15.20
N ARG A 129 -20.71 -23.45 -14.90
CA ARG A 129 -20.70 -22.18 -14.18
C ARG A 129 -20.46 -20.97 -15.07
N ASP A 130 -20.45 -21.10 -16.40
CA ASP A 130 -20.18 -20.00 -17.33
C ASP A 130 -18.93 -19.20 -16.96
N MET A 131 -17.84 -19.91 -16.62
CA MET A 131 -16.61 -19.30 -16.11
C MET A 131 -15.74 -18.68 -17.21
N VAL A 132 -16.10 -18.82 -18.47
CA VAL A 132 -15.46 -18.12 -19.59
C VAL A 132 -16.50 -17.25 -20.26
N VAL A 133 -16.32 -15.93 -20.14
CA VAL A 133 -17.26 -14.94 -20.66
C VAL A 133 -16.63 -14.18 -21.81
N ALA A 134 -17.42 -13.90 -22.84
CA ALA A 134 -17.02 -13.00 -23.93
C ALA A 134 -17.46 -11.57 -23.58
N ILE A 135 -16.58 -10.62 -23.84
CA ILE A 135 -16.76 -9.19 -23.63
C ILE A 135 -16.54 -8.53 -24.98
N GLU A 136 -17.63 -8.17 -25.63
CA GLU A 136 -17.59 -7.46 -26.90
C GLU A 136 -17.08 -6.02 -26.67
N CYS A 137 -15.97 -5.70 -27.34
CA CYS A 137 -15.39 -4.37 -27.40
C CYS A 137 -15.53 -3.82 -28.83
N PRO A 138 -15.39 -2.50 -29.05
CA PRO A 138 -15.59 -1.90 -30.38
C PRO A 138 -14.76 -2.54 -31.51
N ASP A 139 -13.52 -2.92 -31.21
CA ASP A 139 -12.56 -3.40 -32.22
C ASP A 139 -12.13 -4.87 -32.01
N ALA A 140 -12.61 -5.54 -30.95
CA ALA A 140 -12.23 -6.91 -30.61
C ALA A 140 -13.22 -7.56 -29.62
N SER A 141 -13.21 -8.89 -29.51
CA SER A 141 -13.88 -9.61 -28.42
C SER A 141 -12.83 -10.10 -27.42
N LEU A 142 -12.99 -9.71 -26.15
CA LEU A 142 -12.12 -10.15 -25.06
C LEU A 142 -12.77 -11.30 -24.30
N ARG A 143 -11.99 -12.32 -23.97
CA ARG A 143 -12.45 -13.44 -23.15
C ARG A 143 -11.91 -13.30 -21.74
N ALA A 144 -12.79 -13.35 -20.74
CA ALA A 144 -12.43 -13.18 -19.34
C ALA A 144 -12.95 -14.34 -18.49
N VAL A 145 -12.40 -14.46 -17.28
CA VAL A 145 -12.91 -15.39 -16.27
C VAL A 145 -14.17 -14.80 -15.64
N GLY A 146 -15.27 -15.57 -15.67
CA GLY A 146 -16.54 -15.20 -15.07
C GLY A 146 -16.47 -15.06 -13.55
N ASN A 147 -17.36 -14.25 -12.99
CA ASN A 147 -17.47 -14.07 -11.55
C ASN A 147 -18.13 -15.31 -10.91
N PRO A 148 -17.44 -16.00 -9.98
CA PRO A 148 -17.90 -17.25 -9.42
C PRO A 148 -19.07 -17.09 -8.44
N ILE A 149 -19.40 -15.86 -8.02
CA ILE A 149 -20.48 -15.59 -7.06
C ILE A 149 -21.81 -15.44 -7.80
N ARG A 150 -22.73 -16.39 -7.60
CA ARG A 150 -24.08 -16.36 -8.20
C ARG A 150 -25.10 -15.94 -7.14
N ILE A 151 -25.85 -14.88 -7.41
CA ILE A 151 -26.91 -14.36 -6.53
C ILE A 151 -28.25 -14.52 -7.26
N GLY A 152 -29.21 -15.18 -6.63
CA GLY A 152 -30.54 -15.39 -7.21
C GLY A 152 -31.21 -14.08 -7.60
N GLY A 153 -31.78 -14.01 -8.80
CA GLY A 153 -32.40 -12.80 -9.35
C GLY A 153 -31.44 -11.73 -9.85
N VAL A 154 -30.12 -11.91 -9.71
CA VAL A 154 -29.11 -10.95 -10.19
C VAL A 154 -28.43 -11.51 -11.44
N GLN A 155 -28.69 -10.88 -12.58
CA GLN A 155 -27.95 -11.16 -13.80
C GLN A 155 -26.63 -10.38 -13.78
N GLN A 156 -25.51 -11.10 -13.90
CA GLN A 156 -24.21 -10.46 -14.02
C GLN A 156 -24.06 -9.82 -15.40
N LYS A 157 -23.59 -8.58 -15.43
CA LYS A 157 -23.30 -7.84 -16.65
C LYS A 157 -21.79 -7.82 -16.87
N TYR A 158 -21.39 -8.18 -18.08
CA TYR A 158 -20.03 -8.07 -18.56
C TYR A 158 -20.04 -7.06 -19.70
N GLY A 159 -19.07 -6.15 -19.69
CA GLY A 159 -18.94 -5.10 -20.68
C GLY A 159 -17.48 -4.68 -20.80
N PRO A 160 -17.13 -3.93 -21.86
CA PRO A 160 -15.78 -3.42 -22.03
C PRO A 160 -15.38 -2.59 -20.80
N PRO A 161 -14.06 -2.47 -20.53
CA PRO A 161 -13.58 -1.53 -19.53
C PRO A 161 -14.14 -0.13 -19.83
N PRO A 162 -14.70 0.57 -18.83
CA PRO A 162 -15.33 1.86 -19.07
C PRO A 162 -14.32 2.87 -19.59
N LEU A 163 -14.73 3.68 -20.56
CA LEU A 163 -14.00 4.88 -20.95
C LEU A 163 -14.05 5.91 -19.81
N LEU A 164 -13.07 6.82 -19.82
CA LEU A 164 -13.03 7.91 -18.86
C LEU A 164 -14.31 8.75 -18.97
N GLY A 165 -15.12 8.71 -17.91
CA GLY A 165 -16.36 9.47 -17.80
C GLY A 165 -17.60 8.84 -18.44
N GLU A 166 -17.50 7.63 -19.01
CA GLU A 166 -18.60 6.93 -19.69
C GLU A 166 -19.89 6.86 -18.84
N HIS A 167 -19.74 6.55 -17.56
CA HIS A 167 -20.87 6.37 -16.64
C HIS A 167 -21.21 7.62 -15.81
N ASN A 168 -20.55 8.76 -16.04
CA ASN A 168 -20.71 9.94 -15.19
C ASN A 168 -22.16 10.42 -15.14
N ALA A 169 -22.82 10.53 -16.29
CA ALA A 169 -24.20 11.03 -16.36
C ALA A 169 -25.19 10.10 -15.65
N GLU A 170 -25.11 8.80 -15.91
CA GLU A 170 -25.96 7.78 -15.25
C GLU A 170 -25.73 7.78 -13.73
N LEU A 171 -24.47 7.75 -13.29
CA LEU A 171 -24.13 7.70 -11.87
C LEU A 171 -24.53 8.99 -11.16
N LEU A 172 -24.33 10.15 -11.79
CA LEU A 172 -24.82 11.42 -11.25
C LEU A 172 -26.33 11.39 -11.14
N GLN A 173 -27.06 10.91 -12.16
CA GLN A 173 -28.52 10.81 -12.11
C GLN A 173 -29.02 9.85 -11.02
N ARG A 174 -28.40 8.68 -10.86
CA ARG A 174 -28.72 7.71 -9.80
C ARG A 174 -28.40 8.23 -8.40
N CYS A 175 -27.40 9.10 -8.28
CA CYS A 175 -27.08 9.82 -7.06
C CYS A 175 -27.92 11.10 -6.87
N GLY A 176 -28.93 11.36 -7.70
CA GLY A 176 -29.80 12.54 -7.61
C GLY A 176 -29.20 13.84 -8.15
N ALA A 177 -28.11 13.76 -8.91
CA ALA A 177 -27.35 14.89 -9.42
C ALA A 177 -27.53 15.16 -10.94
N GLY A 178 -28.49 14.52 -11.61
CA GLY A 178 -28.67 14.65 -13.06
C GLY A 178 -30.11 14.88 -13.53
N GLY A 179 -30.50 16.15 -13.67
CA GLY A 179 -31.51 16.58 -14.65
C GLY A 179 -32.89 16.97 -14.11
N GLY A 180 -33.07 18.26 -13.83
CA GLY A 180 -34.39 18.86 -13.62
C GLY A 180 -34.31 20.08 -12.73
N ALA A 181 -34.48 21.27 -13.31
CA ALA A 181 -34.94 22.44 -12.56
C ALA A 181 -36.36 22.13 -12.04
N GLY A 182 -36.45 21.40 -10.93
CA GLY A 182 -37.67 21.22 -10.17
C GLY A 182 -37.91 22.47 -9.30
N PRO A 183 -39.16 22.89 -9.07
CA PRO A 183 -39.49 24.09 -8.30
C PRO A 183 -39.30 23.85 -6.78
N GLY A 184 -38.11 23.41 -6.37
CA GLY A 184 -37.83 22.95 -5.01
C GLY A 184 -36.37 22.83 -4.60
N SER A 185 -35.40 23.46 -5.29
CA SER A 185 -33.99 23.45 -4.83
C SER A 185 -33.25 24.79 -5.02
N ALA A 186 -33.93 25.89 -4.71
CA ALA A 186 -33.27 27.18 -4.46
C ALA A 186 -32.75 27.28 -3.00
N GLN A 187 -32.86 26.22 -2.20
CA GLN A 187 -32.36 26.17 -0.83
C GLN A 187 -31.18 25.20 -0.71
N ALA A 188 -29.99 25.81 -0.64
CA ALA A 188 -28.70 25.31 -0.14
C ALA A 188 -27.91 24.29 -1.00
N ARG A 189 -27.52 24.66 -2.22
CA ARG A 189 -26.12 24.40 -2.61
C ARG A 189 -25.27 25.36 -1.77
N GLU A 190 -24.80 24.92 -0.60
CA GLU A 190 -23.70 25.63 0.06
C GLU A 190 -22.57 25.80 -0.96
N SER A 191 -22.08 27.03 -1.12
CA SER A 191 -21.00 27.30 -2.05
C SER A 191 -19.80 26.45 -1.67
N LEU A 192 -19.10 25.86 -2.65
CA LEU A 192 -17.91 25.05 -2.39
C LEU A 192 -16.91 25.75 -1.46
N PRO A 193 -16.67 27.09 -1.58
CA PRO A 193 -15.92 27.85 -0.58
C PRO A 193 -16.52 27.80 0.84
N ALA A 194 -17.83 28.00 1.01
CA ALA A 194 -18.46 27.93 2.33
C ALA A 194 -18.29 26.55 2.99
N GLY A 195 -18.46 25.47 2.23
CA GLY A 195 -18.24 24.11 2.73
C GLY A 195 -16.79 23.86 3.19
N ILE A 196 -15.79 24.40 2.47
CA ILE A 196 -14.38 24.34 2.87
C ILE A 196 -14.18 25.08 4.21
N LEU A 197 -14.72 26.30 4.33
CA LEU A 197 -14.63 27.09 5.56
C LEU A 197 -15.30 26.44 6.77
N ALA A 198 -16.33 25.63 6.52
CA ALA A 198 -17.03 24.85 7.53
C ALA A 198 -16.33 23.51 7.86
N ARG A 199 -15.19 23.20 7.24
CA ARG A 199 -14.50 21.89 7.31
C ARG A 199 -15.35 20.70 6.87
N ASP A 200 -16.28 20.92 5.95
CA ASP A 200 -17.03 19.80 5.36
C ASP A 200 -16.07 18.90 4.56
N ARG A 201 -15.96 17.63 4.99
CA ARG A 201 -15.01 16.66 4.42
C ARG A 201 -15.24 16.45 2.92
N ARG A 202 -16.51 16.51 2.46
CA ARG A 202 -16.86 16.33 1.05
C ARG A 202 -16.47 17.55 0.23
N ALA A 203 -16.70 18.75 0.73
CA ALA A 203 -16.29 20.00 0.11
C ALA A 203 -14.76 20.07 -0.02
N ILE A 204 -14.02 19.73 1.04
CA ILE A 204 -12.55 19.65 1.00
C ILE A 204 -12.10 18.62 -0.04
N ALA A 205 -12.64 17.40 -0.03
CA ALA A 205 -12.26 16.37 -1.00
C ALA A 205 -12.53 16.79 -2.45
N ARG A 206 -13.68 17.43 -2.72
CA ARG A 206 -14.03 17.96 -4.04
C ARG A 206 -13.11 19.09 -4.47
N ALA A 207 -12.77 19.99 -3.55
CA ALA A 207 -11.84 21.09 -3.79
C ALA A 207 -10.44 20.56 -4.14
N ILE A 208 -9.96 19.57 -3.39
CA ILE A 208 -8.69 18.89 -3.67
C ILE A 208 -8.71 18.25 -5.06
N SER A 209 -9.77 17.51 -5.41
CA SER A 209 -9.90 16.93 -6.75
C SER A 209 -9.99 17.98 -7.87
N ALA A 210 -10.63 19.12 -7.61
CA ALA A 210 -10.72 20.22 -8.58
C ALA A 210 -9.36 20.85 -8.88
N VAL A 211 -8.53 21.06 -7.85
CA VAL A 211 -7.16 21.61 -8.01
C VAL A 211 -6.18 20.57 -8.55
N GLU A 212 -6.32 19.30 -8.16
CA GLU A 212 -5.45 18.19 -8.61
C GLU A 212 -5.63 17.87 -10.10
N ASN A 213 -6.84 18.08 -10.62
CA ASN A 213 -7.17 17.83 -12.03
C ASN A 213 -7.25 19.11 -12.87
N GLU A 214 -6.81 20.25 -12.32
CA GLU A 214 -6.80 21.56 -13.01
C GLU A 214 -8.13 21.89 -13.72
N THR A 215 -9.25 21.60 -13.05
CA THR A 215 -10.58 21.83 -13.62
C THR A 215 -10.82 23.31 -13.94
N ALA A 216 -11.72 23.61 -14.89
CA ALA A 216 -12.03 24.98 -15.30
C ALA A 216 -12.44 25.90 -14.13
N ASP A 217 -13.01 25.34 -13.07
CA ASP A 217 -13.45 26.08 -11.88
C ASP A 217 -12.32 26.31 -10.85
N ALA A 218 -11.16 25.66 -11.00
CA ALA A 218 -10.06 25.72 -10.04
C ALA A 218 -9.50 27.16 -9.84
N PRO A 219 -9.33 28.01 -10.87
CA PRO A 219 -8.89 29.39 -10.68
C PRO A 219 -9.87 30.22 -9.83
N ALA A 220 -11.18 30.08 -10.09
CA ALA A 220 -12.22 30.78 -9.33
C ALA A 220 -12.27 30.30 -7.87
N LEU A 221 -12.11 29.00 -7.65
CA LEU A 221 -11.99 28.42 -6.31
C LEU A 221 -10.78 28.99 -5.57
N ARG A 222 -9.59 29.01 -6.20
CA ARG A 222 -8.37 29.57 -5.59
C ARG A 222 -8.53 31.05 -5.25
N ALA A 223 -9.15 31.83 -6.15
CA ALA A 223 -9.45 33.24 -5.89
C ALA A 223 -10.40 33.42 -4.68
N ALA A 224 -11.40 32.56 -4.52
CA ALA A 224 -12.32 32.60 -3.38
C ALA A 224 -11.64 32.23 -2.04
N LEU A 225 -10.61 31.37 -2.08
CA LEU A 225 -9.83 30.98 -0.91
C LEU A 225 -8.67 31.96 -0.62
N ALA A 226 -8.37 32.88 -1.54
CA ALA A 226 -7.33 33.88 -1.36
C ALA A 226 -7.54 34.70 -0.07
N GLY A 227 -6.45 34.96 0.66
CA GLY A 227 -6.47 35.66 1.94
C GLY A 227 -6.86 34.80 3.15
N ARG A 228 -7.13 33.49 2.97
CA ARG A 228 -7.41 32.54 4.07
C ARG A 228 -6.32 31.46 4.23
N VAL A 229 -5.18 31.70 3.61
CA VAL A 229 -3.98 30.84 3.59
C VAL A 229 -2.89 31.44 4.49
N GLY A 230 -1.82 30.68 4.75
CA GLY A 230 -0.67 31.10 5.57
C GLY A 230 -0.89 31.04 7.08
N ARG A 231 -1.87 30.24 7.56
CA ARG A 231 -2.19 30.11 8.99
C ARG A 231 -1.77 28.78 9.59
N ALA A 232 -1.67 27.74 8.77
CA ALA A 232 -1.33 26.42 9.27
C ALA A 232 0.19 26.27 9.40
N HIS A 233 0.62 25.50 10.39
CA HIS A 233 1.99 25.03 10.46
C HIS A 233 2.16 23.83 9.51
N ILE A 234 2.85 24.04 8.41
CA ILE A 234 3.20 23.06 7.39
C ILE A 234 4.46 22.30 7.84
N LEU A 235 4.26 21.04 8.19
CA LEU A 235 5.31 20.10 8.57
C LEU A 235 5.65 19.19 7.40
N GLY A 236 6.91 19.13 7.01
CA GLY A 236 7.42 18.18 6.04
C GLY A 236 8.04 16.98 6.75
N VAL A 237 7.68 15.76 6.35
CA VAL A 237 8.25 14.52 6.91
C VAL A 237 8.84 13.70 5.77
N THR A 238 10.16 13.49 5.82
CA THR A 238 10.90 12.69 4.83
C THR A 238 11.86 11.73 5.52
N GLY A 239 12.46 10.83 4.75
CA GLY A 239 13.36 9.80 5.24
C GLY A 239 13.23 8.50 4.44
N PRO A 240 14.18 7.56 4.55
CA PRO A 240 14.20 6.36 3.73
C PRO A 240 12.96 5.46 3.94
N PRO A 241 12.66 4.55 3.00
CA PRO A 241 11.53 3.63 3.13
C PRO A 241 11.72 2.72 4.36
N GLY A 242 10.63 2.35 5.04
CA GLY A 242 10.70 1.42 6.17
C GLY A 242 11.23 2.00 7.49
N VAL A 243 11.69 3.26 7.52
CA VAL A 243 12.16 3.94 8.75
C VAL A 243 11.04 4.22 9.77
N GLY A 244 9.78 4.11 9.35
CA GLY A 244 8.60 4.30 10.20
C GLY A 244 7.99 5.70 10.16
N LYS A 245 8.13 6.42 9.04
CA LYS A 245 7.54 7.76 8.82
C LYS A 245 6.05 7.80 9.12
N SER A 246 5.26 6.96 8.46
CA SER A 246 3.79 6.96 8.63
C SER A 246 3.37 6.60 10.05
N THR A 247 4.11 5.72 10.72
CA THR A 247 3.88 5.41 12.15
C THR A 247 4.20 6.62 13.03
N LEU A 248 5.28 7.35 12.75
CA LEU A 248 5.63 8.58 13.47
C LEU A 248 4.60 9.69 13.22
N VAL A 249 4.13 9.84 11.98
CA VAL A 249 3.06 10.77 11.60
C VAL A 249 1.78 10.44 12.37
N ASN A 250 1.40 9.16 12.48
CA ASN A 250 0.26 8.73 13.29
C ASN A 250 0.42 9.17 14.76
N ALA A 251 1.59 8.94 15.35
CA ALA A 251 1.86 9.36 16.74
C ALA A 251 1.84 10.89 16.91
N LEU A 252 2.33 11.65 15.92
CA LEU A 252 2.28 13.12 15.91
C LEU A 252 0.83 13.63 15.81
N ILE A 253 -0.02 13.00 14.99
CA ILE A 253 -1.46 13.33 14.93
C ILE A 253 -2.07 13.23 16.33
N GLY A 254 -1.90 12.09 17.02
CA GLY A 254 -2.39 11.89 18.38
C GLY A 254 -1.89 12.97 19.35
N ALA A 255 -0.60 13.33 19.28
CA ALA A 255 -0.01 14.34 20.14
C ALA A 255 -0.54 15.77 19.86
N PHE A 256 -0.79 16.13 18.60
CA PHE A 256 -1.42 17.40 18.23
C PHE A 256 -2.89 17.45 18.68
N LEU A 257 -3.65 16.37 18.49
CA LEU A 257 -5.04 16.27 18.92
C LEU A 257 -5.20 16.40 20.43
N ALA A 258 -4.25 15.83 21.20
CA ALA A 258 -4.19 15.96 22.66
C ALA A 258 -3.97 17.42 23.11
N ARG A 259 -3.40 18.27 22.24
CA ARG A 259 -3.25 19.72 22.45
C ARG A 259 -4.40 20.53 21.84
N GLY A 260 -5.49 19.88 21.44
CA GLY A 260 -6.66 20.52 20.85
C GLY A 260 -6.46 21.06 19.42
N ARG A 261 -5.34 20.69 18.76
CA ARG A 261 -5.05 21.11 17.39
C ARG A 261 -5.77 20.22 16.38
N THR A 262 -6.02 20.79 15.21
CA THR A 262 -6.61 20.10 14.06
C THR A 262 -5.53 19.80 13.02
N VAL A 263 -5.55 18.60 12.46
CA VAL A 263 -4.42 18.08 11.67
C VAL A 263 -4.91 17.57 10.31
N ALA A 264 -4.28 18.04 9.24
CA ALA A 264 -4.43 17.43 7.93
C ALA A 264 -3.13 16.74 7.51
N VAL A 265 -3.23 15.58 6.84
CA VAL A 265 -2.09 14.82 6.34
C VAL A 265 -2.21 14.62 4.84
N LEU A 266 -1.16 14.98 4.12
CA LEU A 266 -0.94 14.72 2.70
C LEU A 266 0.18 13.68 2.55
N ALA A 267 -0.20 12.42 2.32
CA ALA A 267 0.74 11.35 2.03
C ALA A 267 1.02 11.31 0.52
N VAL A 268 2.25 11.57 0.11
CA VAL A 268 2.61 11.68 -1.31
C VAL A 268 3.29 10.40 -1.75
N ASP A 269 2.56 9.52 -2.44
CA ASP A 269 2.98 8.22 -2.97
C ASP A 269 3.64 8.32 -4.37
N PRO A 270 4.69 7.52 -4.69
CA PRO A 270 5.19 7.45 -6.05
C PRO A 270 4.10 6.88 -6.95
N SER A 271 3.91 7.49 -8.12
CA SER A 271 3.11 6.87 -9.17
C SER A 271 3.85 5.66 -9.72
N SER A 272 3.11 4.59 -10.02
CA SER A 272 3.62 3.48 -10.82
C SER A 272 4.10 4.02 -12.17
N PRO A 273 5.37 3.79 -12.55
CA PRO A 273 5.88 4.20 -13.86
C PRO A 273 5.21 3.43 -15.01
N VAL A 274 4.50 2.33 -14.72
CA VAL A 274 3.86 1.47 -15.72
C VAL A 274 2.35 1.75 -15.83
N SER A 275 1.65 1.89 -14.71
CA SER A 275 0.19 2.06 -14.71
C SER A 275 -0.28 3.49 -14.45
N GLY A 276 0.61 4.41 -14.07
CA GLY A 276 0.28 5.78 -13.65
C GLY A 276 -0.46 5.87 -12.31
N GLY A 277 -1.00 4.76 -11.79
CA GLY A 277 -1.69 4.67 -10.50
C GLY A 277 -0.73 4.62 -9.31
N ALA A 278 -1.20 5.01 -8.13
CA ALA A 278 -0.45 4.88 -6.88
C ALA A 278 -1.09 3.80 -5.99
N VAL A 279 -0.27 2.98 -5.33
CA VAL A 279 -0.72 2.10 -4.26
C VAL A 279 -0.88 2.99 -3.03
N LEU A 280 -2.10 3.44 -2.74
CA LEU A 280 -2.43 4.37 -1.65
C LEU A 280 -2.35 3.68 -0.26
N GLY A 281 -1.24 2.99 -0.01
CA GLY A 281 -1.04 2.09 1.13
C GLY A 281 -0.81 2.79 2.46
N ASP A 282 -0.38 4.06 2.43
CA ASP A 282 -0.08 4.83 3.64
C ASP A 282 -1.34 5.15 4.46
N ARG A 283 -2.51 5.22 3.80
CA ARG A 283 -3.80 5.43 4.47
C ARG A 283 -4.20 4.26 5.39
N LEU A 284 -3.74 3.04 5.11
CA LEU A 284 -4.02 1.86 5.95
C LEU A 284 -3.24 1.89 7.27
N ARG A 285 -2.17 2.68 7.36
CA ARG A 285 -1.31 2.77 8.56
C ARG A 285 -1.75 3.84 9.56
N MET A 286 -2.71 4.71 9.18
CA MET A 286 -3.21 5.83 9.99
C MET A 286 -4.71 5.70 10.30
N ILE A 287 -5.20 4.48 10.49
CA ILE A 287 -6.65 4.18 10.69
C ILE A 287 -7.17 4.77 12.01
N ASP A 288 -6.33 4.80 13.05
CA ASP A 288 -6.73 5.14 14.42
C ASP A 288 -7.36 6.53 14.58
N HIS A 289 -7.02 7.46 13.69
CA HIS A 289 -7.48 8.84 13.74
C HIS A 289 -8.49 9.22 12.64
N GLN A 290 -8.85 8.30 11.74
CA GLN A 290 -9.73 8.62 10.60
C GLN A 290 -11.16 9.00 11.00
N ALA A 291 -11.62 8.55 12.17
CA ALA A 291 -12.95 8.85 12.69
C ALA A 291 -13.03 10.20 13.45
N ASP A 292 -11.89 10.83 13.77
CA ASP A 292 -11.89 12.14 14.44
C ASP A 292 -12.11 13.24 13.39
N ASP A 293 -13.17 14.04 13.55
CA ASP A 293 -13.51 15.13 12.63
C ASP A 293 -12.44 16.24 12.59
N ARG A 294 -11.53 16.29 13.57
CA ARG A 294 -10.37 17.20 13.59
C ARG A 294 -9.22 16.71 12.71
N VAL A 295 -9.33 15.51 12.11
CA VAL A 295 -8.28 14.90 11.28
C VAL A 295 -8.75 14.67 9.85
N TYR A 296 -7.95 15.10 8.88
CA TYR A 296 -8.18 14.82 7.46
C TYR A 296 -6.95 14.20 6.81
N ILE A 297 -7.10 13.04 6.17
CA ILE A 297 -5.98 12.32 5.55
C ILE A 297 -6.27 12.11 4.07
N ARG A 298 -5.33 12.51 3.22
CA ARG A 298 -5.41 12.36 1.77
C ARG A 298 -4.09 11.86 1.22
N SER A 299 -4.15 10.78 0.44
CA SER A 299 -3.03 10.33 -0.37
C SER A 299 -3.04 11.01 -1.74
N LEU A 300 -1.86 11.42 -2.23
CA LEU A 300 -1.63 12.05 -3.52
C LEU A 300 -0.61 11.22 -4.31
N ALA A 301 -0.78 11.12 -5.62
CA ALA A 301 0.17 10.42 -6.49
C ALA A 301 1.16 11.41 -7.13
N ALA A 302 2.46 11.07 -7.19
CA ALA A 302 3.50 11.95 -7.72
C ALA A 302 3.42 12.25 -9.24
N ARG A 303 2.57 11.52 -9.99
CA ARG A 303 2.24 11.67 -11.43
C ARG A 303 3.43 11.92 -12.39
N GLY A 304 4.65 11.51 -12.05
CA GLY A 304 5.80 11.49 -12.97
C GLY A 304 6.37 12.85 -13.41
N HIS A 305 5.87 13.98 -12.89
CA HIS A 305 6.34 15.32 -13.29
C HIS A 305 7.23 15.95 -12.21
N LEU A 306 8.56 15.87 -12.40
CA LEU A 306 9.53 16.69 -11.66
C LEU A 306 9.14 18.18 -11.87
N GLY A 307 8.74 18.88 -10.80
CA GLY A 307 8.27 20.28 -10.81
C GLY A 307 6.74 20.52 -10.80
N GLY A 308 5.90 19.59 -11.29
CA GLY A 308 4.43 19.74 -11.25
C GLY A 308 3.80 19.39 -9.89
N LEU A 309 4.50 18.54 -9.14
CA LEU A 309 4.08 18.04 -7.84
C LEU A 309 3.98 19.15 -6.78
N THR A 310 4.99 20.02 -6.70
CA THR A 310 5.01 21.13 -5.73
C THR A 310 3.87 22.12 -5.93
N ARG A 311 3.47 22.41 -7.19
CA ARG A 311 2.32 23.28 -7.48
C ARG A 311 1.01 22.67 -7.00
N THR A 312 0.83 21.37 -7.26
CA THR A 312 -0.37 20.65 -6.84
C THR A 312 -0.45 20.54 -5.32
N ILE A 313 0.63 20.13 -4.66
CA ILE A 313 0.67 20.04 -3.19
C ILE A 313 0.43 21.42 -2.57
N ARG A 314 1.04 22.49 -3.11
CA ARG A 314 0.79 23.86 -2.63
C ARG A 314 -0.69 24.24 -2.75
N ALA A 315 -1.33 23.99 -3.89
CA ALA A 315 -2.76 24.28 -4.06
C ALA A 315 -3.64 23.46 -3.10
N VAL A 316 -3.27 22.20 -2.83
CA VAL A 316 -3.97 21.36 -1.84
C VAL A 316 -3.75 21.88 -0.41
N VAL A 317 -2.55 22.32 -0.06
CA VAL A 317 -2.27 22.95 1.23
C VAL A 317 -3.10 24.23 1.38
N GLU A 318 -3.18 25.09 0.36
CA GLU A 318 -4.03 26.30 0.37
C GLU A 318 -5.49 25.98 0.70
N VAL A 319 -6.03 24.87 0.18
CA VAL A 319 -7.39 24.39 0.50
C VAL A 319 -7.51 23.99 1.98
N LEU A 320 -6.52 23.27 2.51
CA LEU A 320 -6.51 22.82 3.91
C LEU A 320 -6.31 23.99 4.88
N GLU A 321 -5.49 24.97 4.54
CA GLU A 321 -5.35 26.20 5.32
C GLU A 321 -6.64 27.01 5.34
N ALA A 322 -7.30 27.14 4.19
CA ALA A 322 -8.61 27.81 4.12
C ALA A 322 -9.67 27.07 4.95
N ALA A 323 -9.57 25.74 5.02
CA ALA A 323 -10.36 24.91 5.92
C ALA A 323 -9.97 25.03 7.41
N ARG A 324 -9.01 25.90 7.78
CA ARG A 324 -8.59 26.16 9.17
C ARG A 324 -8.06 24.94 9.91
N TYR A 325 -7.32 24.06 9.22
CA TYR A 325 -6.46 23.12 9.93
C TYR A 325 -5.29 23.88 10.58
N ASP A 326 -4.99 23.56 11.84
CA ASP A 326 -3.87 24.17 12.56
C ASP A 326 -2.52 23.68 12.04
N VAL A 327 -2.46 22.40 11.67
CA VAL A 327 -1.25 21.72 11.22
C VAL A 327 -1.53 20.96 9.94
N VAL A 328 -0.64 21.10 8.95
CA VAL A 328 -0.66 20.32 7.71
C VAL A 328 0.63 19.55 7.59
N ILE A 329 0.56 18.22 7.69
CA ILE A 329 1.70 17.32 7.56
C ILE A 329 1.78 16.83 6.12
N VAL A 330 2.94 16.97 5.48
CA VAL A 330 3.22 16.46 4.14
C VAL A 330 4.30 15.38 4.24
N GLU A 331 3.93 14.14 3.98
CA GLU A 331 4.81 12.96 4.05
C GLU A 331 5.25 12.53 2.63
N THR A 332 6.54 12.25 2.45
CA THR A 332 7.12 11.73 1.19
C THR A 332 7.41 10.23 1.28
N VAL A 333 7.63 9.53 0.15
CA VAL A 333 7.91 8.07 0.16
C VAL A 333 9.38 7.69 0.32
N GLY A 334 10.31 8.66 0.25
CA GLY A 334 11.71 8.38 0.59
C GLY A 334 12.54 7.68 -0.49
N THR A 335 12.21 7.82 -1.78
CA THR A 335 12.92 7.11 -2.88
C THR A 335 13.52 8.01 -3.97
N GLY A 336 13.67 9.33 -3.78
CA GLY A 336 14.10 10.18 -4.91
C GLY A 336 14.25 11.68 -4.69
N GLN A 337 14.44 12.41 -5.80
CA GLN A 337 14.64 13.87 -5.81
C GLN A 337 13.41 14.69 -5.36
N SER A 338 12.23 14.07 -5.28
CA SER A 338 11.00 14.69 -4.79
C SER A 338 11.06 15.13 -3.32
N GLU A 339 12.00 14.60 -2.54
CA GLU A 339 12.17 14.95 -1.12
C GLU A 339 12.57 16.41 -0.92
N VAL A 340 13.46 16.93 -1.77
CA VAL A 340 13.92 18.33 -1.71
C VAL A 340 12.79 19.28 -2.14
N GLU A 341 12.05 18.93 -3.18
CA GLU A 341 10.93 19.72 -3.69
C GLU A 341 9.77 19.82 -2.69
N ILE A 342 9.43 18.71 -2.04
CA ILE A 342 8.37 18.68 -1.02
C ILE A 342 8.82 19.39 0.26
N ALA A 343 10.08 19.21 0.66
CA ALA A 343 10.63 19.91 1.80
C ALA A 343 10.63 21.44 1.60
N ALA A 344 10.80 21.94 0.38
CA ALA A 344 10.74 23.38 0.11
C ALA A 344 9.38 24.02 0.45
N LEU A 345 8.28 23.25 0.51
CA LEU A 345 6.97 23.75 0.91
C LEU A 345 6.80 23.85 2.43
N ALA A 346 7.46 22.97 3.18
CA ALA A 346 7.32 22.89 4.63
C ALA A 346 8.06 24.03 5.33
N GLN A 347 7.46 24.55 6.40
CA GLN A 347 8.13 25.50 7.28
C GLN A 347 9.05 24.78 8.25
N THR A 348 8.69 23.57 8.69
CA THR A 348 9.56 22.73 9.53
C THR A 348 9.71 21.35 8.92
N ARG A 349 10.95 20.94 8.69
CA ARG A 349 11.30 19.70 7.99
C ARG A 349 11.89 18.69 8.95
N LEU A 350 11.20 17.57 9.08
CA LEU A 350 11.62 16.40 9.85
C LEU A 350 12.27 15.40 8.90
N VAL A 351 13.53 15.08 9.15
CA VAL A 351 14.22 13.97 8.48
C VAL A 351 14.28 12.79 9.44
N VAL A 352 13.49 11.75 9.13
CA VAL A 352 13.41 10.52 9.94
C VAL A 352 14.53 9.58 9.50
N CYS A 353 15.38 9.21 10.45
CA CYS A 353 16.55 8.38 10.28
C CYS A 353 16.34 7.00 10.93
N PRO A 354 16.94 5.94 10.34
CA PRO A 354 16.96 4.61 10.95
C PRO A 354 17.81 4.63 12.24
N PRO A 355 17.60 3.66 13.14
CA PRO A 355 18.41 3.56 14.36
C PRO A 355 19.83 3.06 14.07
N ASP A 356 20.07 2.42 12.93
CA ASP A 356 21.37 2.01 12.45
C ASP A 356 21.65 2.76 11.15
N LEU A 357 22.64 3.65 11.17
CA LEU A 357 22.97 4.47 10.01
C LEU A 357 23.88 3.74 9.01
N GLY A 358 24.62 2.69 9.42
CA GLY A 358 25.44 1.81 8.55
C GLY A 358 25.99 2.43 7.26
N ASP A 359 25.83 1.72 6.14
CA ASP A 359 26.01 2.27 4.78
C ASP A 359 24.85 3.19 4.36
N GLU A 360 23.77 3.25 5.15
CA GLU A 360 22.59 4.11 4.94
C GLU A 360 22.85 5.60 5.22
N VAL A 361 24.01 5.99 5.76
CA VAL A 361 24.50 7.38 5.71
C VAL A 361 24.53 7.87 4.25
N GLN A 362 24.79 6.98 3.28
CA GLN A 362 24.67 7.31 1.85
C GLN A 362 23.21 7.44 1.38
N ALA A 363 22.26 6.77 2.05
CA ALA A 363 20.82 6.87 1.77
C ALA A 363 20.26 8.23 2.22
N ILE A 364 20.79 8.81 3.30
CA ILE A 364 20.63 10.23 3.63
C ILE A 364 21.57 11.03 2.69
N LYS A 365 21.20 11.08 1.41
CA LYS A 365 21.90 11.85 0.37
C LYS A 365 22.23 13.26 0.90
N ALA A 366 23.37 13.83 0.50
CA ALA A 366 23.80 15.16 0.92
C ALA A 366 22.68 16.23 0.87
N GLY A 367 21.85 16.22 -0.17
CA GLY A 367 20.71 17.13 -0.31
C GLY A 367 19.58 16.97 0.72
N VAL A 368 19.34 15.76 1.26
CA VAL A 368 18.31 15.50 2.29
C VAL A 368 18.82 15.87 3.68
N PHE A 369 20.11 15.61 3.95
CA PHE A 369 20.75 16.09 5.18
C PHE A 369 20.73 17.62 5.25
N GLU A 370 20.86 18.28 4.10
CA GLU A 370 20.95 19.73 4.04
C GLU A 370 19.66 20.47 4.41
N ILE A 371 18.52 19.88 4.09
CA ILE A 371 17.18 20.45 4.29
C ILE A 371 16.60 20.22 5.69
N ALA A 372 17.25 19.40 6.53
CA ALA A 372 16.68 19.05 7.83
C ALA A 372 16.66 20.24 8.79
N ASP A 373 15.48 20.54 9.35
CA ASP A 373 15.36 21.45 10.49
C ASP A 373 15.42 20.69 11.81
N ILE A 374 14.99 19.42 11.81
CA ILE A 374 15.05 18.47 12.93
C ILE A 374 15.35 17.07 12.37
N PHE A 375 16.32 16.37 12.98
CA PHE A 375 16.55 14.95 12.72
C PHE A 375 15.81 14.09 13.74
N VAL A 376 15.21 13.00 13.28
CA VAL A 376 14.46 12.08 14.13
C VAL A 376 15.00 10.67 13.97
N VAL A 377 15.74 10.18 14.96
CA VAL A 377 16.16 8.77 15.01
C VAL A 377 14.99 7.95 15.54
N ASN A 378 14.27 7.26 14.65
CA ASN A 378 13.11 6.43 15.02
C ASN A 378 13.52 4.98 15.28
N LYS A 379 12.66 4.21 15.96
CA LYS A 379 12.97 2.85 16.49
C LYS A 379 14.14 2.88 17.48
N ALA A 380 14.12 3.90 18.33
CA ALA A 380 15.17 4.17 19.30
C ALA A 380 15.24 3.17 20.48
N ASP A 381 14.32 2.21 20.53
CA ASP A 381 14.29 1.04 21.41
C ASP A 381 15.39 0.01 21.08
N THR A 382 16.13 0.23 19.98
CA THR A 382 17.21 -0.65 19.55
C THR A 382 18.60 -0.12 20.00
N PRO A 383 19.57 -0.99 20.36
CA PRO A 383 20.90 -0.58 20.79
C PRO A 383 21.66 0.39 19.84
N PRO A 384 21.55 0.27 18.50
CA PRO A 384 22.25 1.17 17.57
C PRO A 384 21.83 2.64 17.64
N ALA A 385 20.64 2.96 18.13
CA ALA A 385 20.06 4.30 18.05
C ALA A 385 20.89 5.40 18.74
N ALA A 386 21.55 5.06 19.85
CA ALA A 386 22.44 5.99 20.54
C ALA A 386 23.68 6.34 19.70
N ARG A 387 24.20 5.37 18.93
CA ARG A 387 25.32 5.60 18.03
C ARG A 387 24.90 6.47 16.86
N ALA A 388 23.75 6.20 16.25
CA ALA A 388 23.19 6.99 15.16
C ALA A 388 23.00 8.47 15.55
N GLU A 389 22.51 8.73 16.77
CA GLU A 389 22.40 10.09 17.31
C GLU A 389 23.76 10.80 17.38
N GLN A 390 24.79 10.13 17.92
CA GLN A 390 26.13 10.70 18.02
C GLN A 390 26.76 10.96 16.64
N GLU A 391 26.54 10.07 15.68
CA GLU A 391 27.02 10.25 14.30
C GLU A 391 26.38 11.47 13.63
N LEU A 392 25.06 11.64 13.75
CA LEU A 392 24.35 12.83 13.23
C LEU A 392 24.85 14.12 13.89
N LEU A 393 25.02 14.12 15.21
CA LEU A 393 25.58 15.27 15.92
C LEU A 393 27.00 15.58 15.44
N GLY A 394 27.83 14.55 15.26
CA GLY A 394 29.17 14.67 14.68
C GLY A 394 29.15 15.32 13.29
N MET A 395 28.29 14.83 12.38
CA MET A 395 28.12 15.39 11.04
C MET A 395 27.65 16.85 11.06
N LEU A 396 26.80 17.23 12.02
CA LEU A 396 26.33 18.60 12.17
C LEU A 396 27.46 19.57 12.54
N THR A 397 28.49 19.13 13.26
CA THR A 397 29.66 19.98 13.57
C THR A 397 30.50 20.33 12.34
N LEU A 398 30.41 19.51 11.27
CA LEU A 398 31.11 19.74 10.00
C LEU A 398 30.34 20.69 9.07
N ARG A 399 29.08 21.03 9.38
CA ARG A 399 28.32 22.00 8.58
C ARG A 399 28.82 23.42 8.84
N ARG A 400 28.69 24.28 7.83
CA ARG A 400 28.92 25.72 8.02
C ARG A 400 27.99 26.24 9.11
N PRO A 401 28.46 27.12 10.01
CA PRO A 401 27.62 27.73 11.03
C PRO A 401 26.36 28.35 10.41
N ALA A 402 25.19 27.93 10.90
CA ALA A 402 23.90 28.44 10.49
C ALA A 402 23.18 29.05 11.70
N ALA A 403 22.22 29.95 11.44
CA ALA A 403 21.44 30.60 12.50
C ALA A 403 20.52 29.62 13.28
N TRP A 404 20.27 28.43 12.72
CA TRP A 404 19.60 27.33 13.37
C TRP A 404 20.47 26.08 13.31
N THR A 405 20.62 25.41 14.45
CA THR A 405 21.27 24.11 14.55
C THR A 405 20.19 23.04 14.71
N PRO A 406 20.02 22.15 13.72
CA PRO A 406 19.02 21.08 13.80
C PRO A 406 19.24 20.19 15.02
N PRO A 407 18.24 20.03 15.92
CA PRO A 407 18.33 19.05 16.98
C PRO A 407 18.18 17.63 16.42
N VAL A 408 18.78 16.67 17.11
CA VAL A 408 18.55 15.23 16.88
C VAL A 408 17.66 14.73 18.01
N VAL A 409 16.53 14.09 17.68
CA VAL A 409 15.56 13.59 18.66
C VAL A 409 15.34 12.10 18.45
N ARG A 410 15.43 11.32 19.53
CA ARG A 410 15.10 9.89 19.52
C ARG A 410 13.61 9.66 19.74
N THR A 411 13.02 8.75 18.97
CA THR A 411 11.61 8.38 19.09
C THR A 411 11.39 6.87 18.94
N VAL A 412 10.33 6.37 19.57
CA VAL A 412 9.77 5.04 19.32
C VAL A 412 8.31 5.25 18.92
N ALA A 413 8.07 5.42 17.62
CA ALA A 413 6.76 5.82 17.11
C ALA A 413 5.60 4.87 17.52
N THR A 414 5.88 3.59 17.73
CA THR A 414 4.89 2.58 18.13
C THR A 414 4.42 2.72 19.58
N THR A 415 5.27 3.24 20.47
CA THR A 415 4.95 3.45 21.90
C THR A 415 4.66 4.91 22.21
N GLY A 416 4.99 5.83 21.30
CA GLY A 416 4.88 7.27 21.50
C GLY A 416 6.05 7.88 22.29
N GLU A 417 7.06 7.07 22.68
CA GLU A 417 8.24 7.57 23.39
C GLU A 417 8.99 8.60 22.55
N GLY A 418 9.42 9.69 23.18
CA GLY A 418 10.14 10.78 22.52
C GLY A 418 9.27 11.72 21.67
N VAL A 419 8.01 11.37 21.37
CA VAL A 419 7.12 12.20 20.54
C VAL A 419 6.82 13.56 21.18
N ALA A 420 6.65 13.62 22.51
CA ALA A 420 6.46 14.88 23.21
C ALA A 420 7.70 15.81 23.12
N ALA A 421 8.91 15.23 23.18
CA ALA A 421 10.16 15.96 23.01
C ALA A 421 10.34 16.46 21.58
N LEU A 422 10.01 15.62 20.59
CA LEU A 422 9.98 16.01 19.17
C LEU A 422 9.02 17.18 18.95
N LEU A 423 7.83 17.12 19.54
CA LEU A 423 6.82 18.16 19.41
C LEU A 423 7.28 19.50 20.00
N ALA A 424 8.02 19.47 21.12
CA ALA A 424 8.64 20.67 21.68
C ALA A 424 9.71 21.27 20.75
N GLN A 425 10.49 20.45 20.04
CA GLN A 425 11.45 20.96 19.04
C GLN A 425 10.74 21.53 17.81
N ILE A 426 9.62 20.93 17.38
CA ILE A 426 8.77 21.46 16.32
C ILE A 426 8.26 22.86 16.71
N ASP A 427 7.73 23.02 17.92
CA ASP A 427 7.26 24.33 18.43
C ASP A 427 8.41 25.36 18.50
N ARG A 428 9.58 24.94 18.99
CA ARG A 428 10.77 25.79 19.08
C ARG A 428 11.22 26.28 17.70
N HIS A 429 11.26 25.41 16.71
CA HIS A 429 11.64 25.79 15.36
C HIS A 429 10.59 26.70 14.71
N HIS A 430 9.31 26.41 14.90
CA HIS A 430 8.22 27.26 14.41
C HIS A 430 8.30 28.68 14.99
N ALA A 431 8.56 28.80 16.29
CA ALA A 431 8.77 30.09 16.95
C ALA A 431 10.01 30.83 16.41
N TRP A 432 11.11 30.10 16.15
CA TRP A 432 12.32 30.67 15.56
C TRP A 432 12.08 31.25 14.16
N ILE A 433 11.28 30.57 13.32
CA ILE A 433 10.90 31.10 12.00
C ILE A 433 9.98 32.32 12.14
N GLY A 434 8.98 32.25 13.04
CA GLY A 434 8.05 33.34 13.29
C GLY A 434 8.75 34.62 13.79
N GLY A 435 9.80 34.48 14.60
CA GLY A 435 10.62 35.60 15.09
C GLY A 435 11.52 36.25 14.03
N ARG A 436 11.67 35.63 12.85
CA ARG A 436 12.41 36.19 11.69
C ARG A 436 11.52 37.00 10.75
N ALA A 437 10.20 36.91 10.87
CA ALA A 437 9.24 37.67 10.08
C ALA A 437 9.01 39.08 10.67
N ALA A 438 10.07 39.89 10.69
CA ALA A 438 10.03 41.34 10.64
C ALA A 438 11.41 41.86 10.18
N PRO A 439 11.60 41.98 8.86
CA PRO A 439 11.91 43.29 8.31
C PRO A 439 10.80 43.70 7.34
N GLY A 440 10.15 44.81 7.64
CA GLY A 440 9.21 45.46 6.72
C GLY A 440 9.90 46.00 5.48
N ASP A 441 9.07 46.30 4.49
CA ASP A 441 9.29 47.15 3.32
C ASP A 441 10.63 47.89 3.26
N ALA A 442 11.45 47.53 2.28
CA ALA A 442 12.35 48.42 1.56
C ALA A 442 12.45 47.95 0.10
#